data_AF-A0ABD4VB31-F1
#
_entry.id   AF-A0ABD4VB31-F1
#
_cell.length_a   1.000
_cell.length_b   1.000
_cell.length_c   1.000
_cell.angle_alpha   90.00
_cell.angle_beta   90.00
_cell.angle_gamma   90.00
#
_symmetry.space_group_name_H-M   'P 1'
#
loop_
_entity.id
_entity.type
_entity.pdbx_description
1 polymer ?
#
loop_
_entity_poly.entity_id
_entity_poly.type
_entity_poly.pdbx_seq_one_letter_code
_entity_poly.pdbx_strand_id
1 'polypeptide(L)'
;MTRVYRQRVHFPHIEPVPHGFFYGQCGTVHYAATRFQPVEGATYEELVGMQDEGSAAQYFSDSGSGWAHVGSDGFPARPQGCGDIPTIPDALAEAWKNCSIAR
;
A
#
# COMPACT_ATOMS: atom_id res chain seq x y z
N MET A 1 -3.53 -8.60 0.51
CA MET A 1 -3.25 -7.40 1.31
C MET A 1 -4.47 -6.77 2.01
N THR A 2 -5.60 -6.51 1.34
CA THR A 2 -6.69 -5.65 1.91
C THR A 2 -7.16 -6.06 3.30
N ARG A 3 -7.38 -7.36 3.54
CA ARG A 3 -7.74 -7.89 4.87
C ARG A 3 -6.72 -7.52 5.95
N VAL A 4 -5.43 -7.62 5.63
CA VAL A 4 -4.31 -7.30 6.55
C VAL A 4 -4.34 -5.81 6.88
N TYR A 5 -4.55 -4.96 5.87
CA TYR A 5 -4.59 -3.52 6.10
C TYR A 5 -5.80 -3.11 6.95
N ARG A 6 -7.00 -3.63 6.65
CA ARG A 6 -8.21 -3.40 7.46
C ARG A 6 -8.01 -3.77 8.93
N GLN A 7 -7.29 -4.86 9.21
CA GLN A 7 -6.97 -5.26 10.58
C GLN A 7 -6.00 -4.31 11.27
N ARG A 8 -5.05 -3.73 10.53
CA ARG A 8 -4.07 -2.76 11.05
C ARG A 8 -4.72 -1.43 11.43
N VAL A 9 -5.59 -0.90 10.58
CA VAL A 9 -6.21 0.42 10.78
C VAL A 9 -7.58 0.36 11.45
N HIS A 10 -8.15 -0.84 11.62
CA HIS A 10 -9.49 -1.06 12.17
C HIS A 10 -10.63 -0.39 11.37
N PHE A 11 -10.41 -0.10 10.08
CA PHE A 11 -11.42 0.47 9.18
C PHE A 11 -11.93 -0.61 8.21
N PRO A 12 -13.11 -1.21 8.43
CA PRO A 12 -13.67 -2.21 7.52
C PRO A 12 -14.08 -1.64 6.16
N HIS A 13 -14.48 -0.37 6.07
CA HIS A 13 -15.05 0.23 4.85
C HIS A 13 -13.99 0.92 3.99
N ILE A 14 -12.94 0.17 3.61
CA ILE A 14 -11.89 0.64 2.72
C ILE A 14 -11.57 -0.36 1.61
N GLU A 15 -11.08 0.13 0.47
CA GLU A 15 -10.60 -0.68 -0.64
C GLU A 15 -9.34 -0.08 -1.29
N PRO A 16 -8.54 -0.87 -2.03
CA PRO A 16 -7.45 -0.33 -2.83
C PRO A 16 -7.97 0.69 -3.85
N VAL A 17 -7.27 1.80 -4.02
CA VAL A 17 -7.61 2.79 -5.06
C VAL A 17 -7.53 2.12 -6.44
N PRO A 18 -8.61 2.14 -7.24
CA PRO A 18 -8.61 1.59 -8.59
C PRO A 18 -7.50 2.20 -9.45
N HIS A 19 -6.85 1.37 -10.26
CA HIS A 19 -5.76 1.78 -11.16
C HIS A 19 -4.50 2.38 -10.48
N GLY A 20 -4.45 2.40 -9.15
CA GLY A 20 -3.30 2.83 -8.33
C GLY A 20 -2.56 1.67 -7.65
N PHE A 21 -2.67 0.47 -8.22
CA PHE A 21 -2.19 -0.78 -7.66
C PHE A 21 -0.98 -1.31 -8.44
N PHE A 22 0.11 -1.59 -7.72
CA PHE A 22 1.29 -2.25 -8.26
C PHE A 22 1.37 -3.66 -7.70
N TYR A 23 1.72 -4.62 -8.57
CA TYR A 23 1.90 -6.01 -8.21
C TYR A 23 3.01 -6.65 -9.03
N GLY A 24 3.71 -7.59 -8.42
CA GLY A 24 4.90 -8.18 -8.99
C GLY A 24 5.54 -9.18 -8.05
N GLN A 25 6.61 -9.80 -8.53
CA GLN A 25 7.24 -10.93 -7.85
C GLN A 25 8.73 -10.92 -8.13
N CYS A 26 9.53 -11.26 -7.13
CA CYS A 26 10.94 -11.59 -7.27
C CYS A 26 11.22 -12.92 -6.58
N GLY A 27 11.74 -13.90 -7.32
CA GLY A 27 11.89 -15.26 -6.81
C GLY A 27 10.52 -15.84 -6.44
N THR A 28 10.34 -16.26 -5.18
CA THR A 28 9.07 -16.78 -4.65
C THR A 28 8.25 -15.76 -3.87
N VAL A 29 8.75 -14.52 -3.72
CA VAL A 29 8.09 -13.49 -2.91
C VAL A 29 7.26 -12.60 -3.81
N HIS A 30 5.97 -12.48 -3.50
CA HIS A 30 5.08 -11.53 -4.14
C HIS A 30 5.08 -10.20 -3.39
N TYR A 31 4.91 -9.11 -4.11
CA TYR A 31 4.88 -7.77 -3.57
C TYR A 31 3.67 -7.02 -4.12
N ALA A 32 3.12 -6.13 -3.31
CA ALA A 32 2.04 -5.24 -3.71
C ALA A 32 2.23 -3.86 -3.11
N ALA A 33 1.88 -2.82 -3.87
CA ALA A 33 1.81 -1.45 -3.38
C ALA A 33 0.49 -0.80 -3.82
N THR A 34 -0.21 -0.13 -2.90
CA THR A 34 -1.46 0.58 -3.22
C THR A 34 -1.79 1.62 -2.17
N ARG A 35 -2.57 2.63 -2.56
CA ARG A 35 -3.33 3.46 -1.61
C ARG A 35 -4.67 2.81 -1.30
N PHE A 36 -5.31 3.26 -0.22
CA PHE A 36 -6.66 2.83 0.13
C PHE A 36 -7.60 4.03 0.17
N GLN A 37 -8.83 3.83 -0.27
CA GLN A 37 -9.91 4.81 -0.22
C GLN A 37 -11.08 4.28 0.61
N PRO A 38 -11.82 5.15 1.31
CA PRO A 38 -13.09 4.77 1.91
C PRO A 38 -14.09 4.36 0.83
N VAL A 39 -14.99 3.44 1.18
CA VAL A 39 -16.11 3.01 0.33
C VAL A 39 -17.45 3.38 0.95
N GLU A 40 -18.54 3.11 0.24
CA GLU A 40 -19.90 3.27 0.75
C GLU A 40 -20.06 2.59 2.12
N GLY A 41 -20.70 3.30 3.06
CA GLY A 41 -20.91 2.84 4.43
C GLY A 41 -19.82 3.25 5.43
N ALA A 42 -18.75 3.90 4.99
CA ALA A 42 -17.72 4.43 5.89
C ALA A 42 -18.31 5.43 6.91
N THR A 43 -18.00 5.25 8.19
CA THR A 43 -18.42 6.15 9.26
C THR A 43 -17.63 7.46 9.23
N TYR A 44 -18.12 8.46 9.96
CA TYR A 44 -17.40 9.72 10.09
C TYR A 44 -15.99 9.53 10.67
N GLU A 45 -15.84 8.64 11.66
CA GLU A 45 -14.56 8.31 12.27
C GLU A 45 -13.59 7.65 11.28
N GLU A 46 -14.10 6.75 10.42
CA GLU A 46 -13.29 6.15 9.34
C GLU A 46 -12.84 7.20 8.32
N LEU A 47 -13.72 8.13 7.93
CA LEU A 47 -13.39 9.22 7.01
C LEU A 47 -12.33 10.16 7.60
N VAL A 48 -12.41 10.47 8.89
CA VAL A 48 -11.41 11.28 9.59
C VAL A 48 -10.08 10.53 9.69
N GLY A 49 -10.08 9.29 10.17
CA GLY A 49 -8.86 8.49 10.30
C GLY A 49 -8.16 8.21 8.97
N MET A 50 -8.91 8.11 7.87
CA MET A 50 -8.35 7.92 6.53
C MET A 50 -7.68 9.18 5.95
N GLN A 51 -7.88 10.37 6.52
CA GLN A 51 -7.08 11.54 6.12
C GLN A 51 -5.61 11.34 6.50
N ASP A 52 -5.36 10.75 7.67
CA ASP A 52 -4.02 10.44 8.15
C ASP A 52 -3.49 9.12 7.55
N GLU A 53 -4.27 8.04 7.60
CA GLU A 53 -3.82 6.69 7.19
C GLU A 53 -4.03 6.36 5.70
N GLY A 54 -5.01 6.97 5.03
CA GLY A 54 -5.46 6.59 3.69
C GLY A 54 -4.68 7.23 2.53
N SER A 55 -3.98 8.33 2.80
CA SER A 55 -3.33 9.14 1.78
C SER A 55 -1.99 8.56 1.28
N ALA A 56 -1.30 7.80 2.14
CA ALA A 56 0.00 7.20 1.82
C ALA A 56 -0.14 5.85 1.11
N ALA A 57 0.77 5.58 0.16
CA ALA A 57 0.88 4.24 -0.42
C ALA A 57 1.33 3.26 0.68
N GLN A 58 0.72 2.08 0.67
CA GLN A 58 0.97 0.99 1.61
C GLN A 58 1.64 -0.16 0.85
N TYR A 59 2.64 -0.75 1.48
CA TYR A 59 3.49 -1.77 0.88
C TYR A 59 3.31 -3.11 1.58
N PHE A 60 3.26 -4.17 0.78
CA PHE A 60 3.03 -5.53 1.27
C PHE A 60 3.95 -6.52 0.58
N SER A 61 4.27 -7.60 1.29
CA SER A 61 4.93 -8.76 0.72
C SER A 61 4.25 -10.06 1.16
N ASP A 62 4.44 -11.13 0.38
CA ASP A 62 3.99 -12.48 0.71
C ASP A 62 5.07 -13.49 0.28
N SER A 63 5.68 -14.16 1.26
CA SER A 63 6.70 -15.20 1.09
C SER A 63 6.16 -16.63 1.16
N GLY A 64 4.82 -16.80 1.18
CA GLY A 64 4.15 -18.11 1.24
C GLY A 64 3.36 -18.35 2.53
N SER A 65 3.50 -17.50 3.55
CA SER A 65 2.69 -17.51 4.77
C SER A 65 1.47 -16.58 4.72
N GLY A 66 1.27 -15.91 3.58
CA GLY A 66 0.25 -14.87 3.40
C GLY A 66 0.84 -13.46 3.49
N TRP A 67 0.02 -12.50 3.09
CA TRP A 67 0.39 -11.09 3.04
C TRP A 67 0.78 -10.51 4.41
N ALA A 68 1.86 -9.74 4.42
CA ALA A 68 2.30 -8.90 5.52
C ALA A 68 2.43 -7.44 5.06
N HIS A 69 2.17 -6.49 5.95
CA HIS A 69 2.48 -5.07 5.74
C HIS A 69 3.95 -4.83 6.03
N VAL A 70 4.67 -4.19 5.10
CA VAL A 70 6.13 -3.96 5.22
C VAL A 70 6.50 -2.48 5.33
N GLY A 71 5.53 -1.59 5.12
CA GLY A 71 5.73 -0.15 5.30
C GLY A 71 4.70 0.69 4.58
N SER A 72 4.86 2.01 4.70
CA SER A 72 4.10 3.00 3.97
C SER A 72 4.99 4.13 3.49
N ASP A 73 4.48 4.91 2.54
CA ASP A 73 4.99 6.26 2.31
C ASP A 73 4.84 7.12 3.56
N GLY A 74 5.71 8.13 3.68
CA GLY A 74 5.54 9.21 4.65
C GLY A 74 4.63 10.31 4.11
N PHE A 75 4.35 11.32 4.94
CA PHE A 75 3.72 12.56 4.51
C PHE A 75 4.66 13.75 4.83
N PRO A 76 5.22 14.45 3.81
CA PRO A 76 5.05 14.22 2.38
C PRO A 76 5.64 12.88 1.90
N ALA A 77 5.19 12.41 0.73
CA ALA A 77 5.70 11.18 0.11
C ALA A 77 7.22 11.25 -0.05
N ARG A 78 7.90 10.12 0.17
CA ARG A 78 9.36 10.09 0.07
C ARG A 78 9.82 10.18 -1.39
N PRO A 79 11.02 10.72 -1.67
CA PRO A 79 11.47 10.94 -3.04
C PRO A 79 11.54 9.67 -3.90
N GLN A 80 11.81 8.51 -3.29
CA GLN A 80 11.93 7.24 -4.03
C GLN A 80 10.75 6.29 -3.77
N GLY A 81 9.69 6.71 -3.07
CA GLY A 81 8.50 5.91 -2.83
C GLY A 81 8.83 4.48 -2.37
N CYS A 82 8.45 3.48 -3.16
CA CYS A 82 8.78 2.09 -2.82
C CYS A 82 10.27 1.71 -2.91
N GLY A 83 11.10 2.50 -3.59
CA GLY A 83 12.56 2.37 -3.55
C GLY A 83 13.16 2.67 -2.18
N ASP A 84 12.47 3.43 -1.33
CA ASP A 84 12.89 3.70 0.06
C ASP A 84 12.46 2.58 1.05
N ILE A 85 11.91 1.46 0.54
CA ILE A 85 11.42 0.34 1.36
C ILE A 85 12.39 -0.83 1.22
N PRO A 86 13.25 -1.10 2.23
CA PRO A 86 14.33 -2.09 2.12
C PRO A 86 13.86 -3.52 1.78
N THR A 87 12.60 -3.85 2.08
CA THR A 87 12.02 -5.17 1.78
C THR A 87 11.62 -5.33 0.32
N ILE A 88 11.41 -4.23 -0.42
CA ILE A 88 11.09 -4.24 -1.85
C ILE A 88 12.39 -4.26 -2.64
N PRO A 89 12.62 -5.24 -3.53
CA PRO A 89 13.82 -5.28 -4.34
C PRO A 89 13.94 -4.09 -5.31
N ASP A 90 15.14 -3.53 -5.45
CA ASP A 90 15.41 -2.37 -6.32
C ASP A 90 14.91 -2.56 -7.76
N ALA A 91 15.14 -3.74 -8.34
CA ALA A 91 14.71 -4.04 -9.71
C ALA A 91 13.18 -3.98 -9.86
N LEU A 92 12.44 -4.34 -8.81
CA LEU A 92 10.98 -4.27 -8.80
C LEU A 92 10.50 -2.83 -8.58
N ALA A 93 11.15 -2.10 -7.66
CA ALA A 93 10.87 -0.68 -7.46
C ALA A 93 11.10 0.11 -8.77
N GLU A 94 12.18 -0.16 -9.49
CA GLU A 94 12.47 0.43 -10.81
C GLU A 94 11.39 0.08 -11.84
N ALA A 95 10.99 -1.20 -11.92
CA ALA A 95 9.91 -1.63 -12.82
C ALA A 95 8.58 -0.92 -12.52
N TRP A 96 8.33 -0.60 -11.25
CA TRP A 96 7.18 0.20 -10.80
C TRP A 96 7.42 1.71 -10.83
N LYS A 97 8.57 2.17 -11.34
CA LYS A 97 8.98 3.58 -11.35
C LYS A 97 8.88 4.22 -9.96
N ASN A 98 9.45 3.55 -8.95
CA ASN A 98 9.40 3.99 -7.55
C ASN A 98 7.96 4.16 -7.01
N CYS A 99 7.01 3.41 -7.58
CA CYS A 99 5.59 3.51 -7.26
C CYS A 99 5.02 4.92 -7.47
N SER A 100 5.64 5.69 -8.37
CA SER A 100 5.15 6.99 -8.79
C SER A 100 3.89 6.77 -9.63
N ILE A 101 2.72 6.99 -9.03
CA ILE A 101 1.48 7.12 -9.79
C ILE A 101 1.59 8.47 -10.51
N ALA A 102 1.69 8.45 -11.85
CA ALA A 102 1.61 9.67 -12.65
C ALA A 102 0.31 10.39 -12.26
N ARG A 103 0.43 11.62 -11.76
CA ARG A 103 -0.71 12.45 -11.40
C ARG A 103 -1.49 12.90 -12.63
#